data_AF-A0A2X2SKQ0-F1
#
_entry.id   AF-A0A2X2SKQ0-F1
#
_cell.length_a   1.000
_cell.length_b   1.000
_cell.length_c   1.000
_cell.angle_alpha   90.00
_cell.angle_beta   90.00
_cell.angle_gamma   90.00
#
_symmetry.space_group_name_H-M   'P 1'
#
loop_
_entity.id
_entity.type
_entity.pdbx_description
1 polymer ?
#
loop_
_entity_poly.entity_id
_entity_poly.type
_entity_poly.pdbx_seq_one_letter_code
_entity_poly.pdbx_strand_id
1 'polypeptide(L)'
;MTNDLATDNAYKQHINRLQNEVNRSFGKTVTSIADFEELSEKTRLSTQTLRRFFGKIDKDKQLSTTSLNLLCNYIGFADWQSFCNNTTPATPTQLREVINSFYDTIAFSDASFFDAKLRDTHEAYAPIILNDLPYAYSFLERYKNTPKITQSLYPWFPYYDYMAQASYVHLIETYLATQPLEHLRVCQNSFLAYGVFCSTKWGGGEGLVEKYTKEADKYIESVWRDYPDSFFHYPETRYTIAKVVLAYLNNNEQEAIRVAEAALHRNLRAKPLHVFDEEFNTPDILISKLCNALIWMGKVDFAIEIYSTFSEELFLTKDPVENMSQRFVYERDTQFAAQTVDMLRLFDPSIPELVSKRQPHWKTRVYEEIQQLLIDLKRCKKGELSKRLTLKERLRTLAKQTNFGVIENLIQLFQ
;
A
#
# COMPACT_ATOMS: atom_id res chain seq x y z
N MET A 1 -35.62 -23.19 34.92
CA MET A 1 -34.85 -24.38 34.50
C MET A 1 -34.97 -24.70 32.99
N THR A 2 -35.68 -23.90 32.19
CA THR A 2 -35.88 -24.15 30.74
C THR A 2 -34.88 -23.45 29.81
N ASN A 3 -34.17 -22.41 30.26
CA ASN A 3 -33.19 -21.69 29.43
C ASN A 3 -31.82 -22.39 29.31
N ASP A 4 -31.36 -23.11 30.34
CA ASP A 4 -30.03 -23.75 30.33
C ASP A 4 -29.96 -25.01 29.45
N LEU A 5 -31.06 -25.73 29.30
CA LEU A 5 -31.14 -26.92 28.44
C LEU A 5 -31.15 -26.56 26.95
N ALA A 6 -31.72 -25.39 26.59
CA ALA A 6 -31.80 -24.92 25.22
C ALA A 6 -30.43 -24.40 24.71
N THR A 7 -29.67 -23.72 25.57
CA THR A 7 -28.32 -23.24 25.27
C THR A 7 -27.28 -24.37 25.21
N ASP A 8 -27.39 -25.39 26.07
CA ASP A 8 -26.50 -26.56 26.05
C ASP A 8 -26.70 -27.43 24.78
N ASN A 9 -27.94 -27.57 24.31
CA ASN A 9 -28.25 -28.29 23.08
C ASN A 9 -27.72 -27.54 21.83
N ALA A 10 -27.88 -26.22 21.78
CA ALA A 10 -27.34 -25.40 20.69
C ALA A 10 -25.81 -25.43 20.65
N TYR A 11 -25.14 -25.36 21.80
CA TYR A 11 -23.69 -25.48 21.89
C TYR A 11 -23.20 -26.82 21.32
N LYS A 12 -23.82 -27.94 21.73
CA LYS A 12 -23.46 -29.28 21.23
C LYS A 12 -23.62 -29.40 19.71
N GLN A 13 -24.68 -28.83 19.15
CA GLN A 13 -24.87 -28.80 17.70
C GLN A 13 -23.77 -28.02 16.98
N HIS A 14 -23.40 -26.83 17.48
CA HIS A 14 -22.33 -26.04 16.89
C HIS A 14 -20.96 -26.72 17.05
N ILE A 15 -20.68 -27.38 18.17
CA ILE A 15 -19.42 -28.14 18.36
C ILE A 15 -19.34 -29.32 17.39
N ASN A 16 -20.42 -30.09 17.22
CA ASN A 16 -20.43 -31.18 16.24
C ASN A 16 -20.20 -30.66 14.81
N ARG A 17 -20.80 -29.52 14.45
CA ARG A 17 -20.56 -28.88 13.16
C ARG A 17 -19.10 -28.43 13.02
N LEU A 18 -18.53 -27.82 14.07
CA LEU A 18 -17.14 -27.35 14.06
C LEU A 18 -16.16 -28.52 13.93
N GLN A 19 -16.40 -29.65 14.60
CA GLN A 19 -15.59 -30.85 14.48
C GLN A 19 -15.57 -31.39 13.05
N ASN A 20 -16.73 -31.40 12.38
CA ASN A 20 -16.85 -31.84 11.00
C ASN A 20 -16.07 -30.94 10.04
N GLU A 21 -16.19 -29.62 10.18
CA GLU A 21 -15.45 -28.66 9.35
C GLU A 21 -13.94 -28.71 9.64
N VAL A 22 -13.53 -28.91 10.90
CA VAL A 22 -12.12 -29.10 11.25
C VAL A 22 -11.56 -30.38 10.60
N ASN A 23 -12.29 -31.50 10.64
CA ASN A 23 -11.89 -32.73 9.94
C ASN A 23 -11.80 -32.51 8.42
N ARG A 24 -12.72 -31.75 7.84
CA ARG A 24 -12.73 -31.41 6.41
C ARG A 24 -11.52 -30.58 6.02
N SER A 25 -11.23 -29.51 6.74
CA SER A 25 -10.06 -28.64 6.50
C SER A 25 -8.74 -29.36 6.80
N PHE A 26 -8.75 -30.31 7.73
CA PHE A 26 -7.59 -31.16 8.03
C PHE A 26 -7.35 -32.25 6.97
N GLY A 27 -8.35 -32.57 6.15
CA GLY A 27 -8.26 -33.55 5.04
C GLY A 27 -8.39 -35.02 5.47
N LYS A 28 -8.59 -35.28 6.77
CA LYS A 28 -8.83 -36.62 7.33
C LYS A 28 -9.58 -36.52 8.66
N THR A 29 -10.22 -37.62 9.08
CA THR A 29 -10.84 -37.72 10.40
C THR A 29 -9.78 -37.92 11.48
N VAL A 30 -9.75 -37.04 12.48
CA VAL A 30 -8.80 -37.12 13.60
C VAL A 30 -9.15 -38.31 14.50
N THR A 31 -8.29 -39.34 14.55
CA THR A 31 -8.57 -40.56 15.32
C THR A 31 -7.41 -41.02 16.22
N SER A 32 -6.16 -40.68 15.88
CA SER A 32 -4.95 -41.11 16.58
C SER A 32 -4.23 -39.98 17.32
N ILE A 33 -3.31 -40.32 18.22
CA ILE A 33 -2.46 -39.32 18.92
C ILE A 33 -1.62 -38.52 17.92
N ALA A 34 -1.07 -39.17 16.90
CA ALA A 34 -0.30 -38.51 15.84
C ALA A 34 -1.14 -37.46 15.08
N ASP A 35 -2.43 -37.73 14.83
CA ASP A 35 -3.33 -36.75 14.21
C ASP A 35 -3.56 -35.51 15.10
N PHE A 36 -3.61 -35.70 16.42
CA PHE A 36 -3.75 -34.59 17.37
C PHE A 36 -2.48 -33.74 17.45
N GLU A 37 -1.29 -34.35 17.35
CA GLU A 37 -0.02 -33.63 17.30
C GLU A 37 0.09 -32.79 16.03
N GLU A 38 -0.23 -33.36 14.87
CA GLU A 38 -0.24 -32.64 13.59
C GLU A 38 -1.26 -31.49 13.59
N LEU A 39 -2.46 -31.71 14.13
CA LEU A 39 -3.49 -30.66 14.20
C LEU A 39 -3.14 -29.57 15.24
N SER A 40 -2.41 -29.93 16.30
CA SER A 40 -1.91 -28.99 17.31
C SER A 40 -0.98 -27.95 16.69
N GLU A 41 -0.09 -28.35 15.78
CA GLU A 41 0.81 -27.43 15.08
C GLU A 41 0.04 -26.44 14.20
N LYS A 42 -1.01 -26.90 13.52
CA LYS A 42 -1.81 -26.08 12.59
C LYS A 42 -2.77 -25.11 13.30
N THR A 43 -3.34 -25.53 14.42
CA THR A 43 -4.34 -24.74 15.17
C THR A 43 -3.74 -23.92 16.33
N ARG A 44 -2.48 -24.21 16.69
CA ARG A 44 -1.78 -23.66 17.87
C ARG A 44 -2.49 -23.98 19.19
N LEU A 45 -3.28 -25.05 19.23
CA LEU A 45 -3.94 -25.56 20.42
C LEU A 45 -3.22 -26.79 20.95
N SER A 46 -3.14 -26.93 22.27
CA SER A 46 -2.53 -28.14 22.86
C SER A 46 -3.27 -29.42 22.45
N THR A 47 -2.53 -30.52 22.33
CA THR A 47 -3.08 -31.86 22.03
C THR A 47 -4.18 -32.25 23.02
N GLN A 48 -4.06 -31.87 24.29
CA GLN A 48 -5.08 -32.12 25.31
C GLN A 48 -6.37 -31.33 25.05
N THR A 49 -6.25 -30.06 24.65
CA THR A 49 -7.40 -29.23 24.28
C THR A 49 -8.13 -29.81 23.07
N LEU A 50 -7.40 -30.29 22.06
CA LEU A 50 -7.98 -30.93 20.88
C LEU A 50 -8.64 -32.27 21.21
N ARG A 51 -8.03 -33.09 22.07
CA ARG A 51 -8.64 -34.34 22.55
C ARG A 51 -9.94 -34.09 23.30
N ARG A 52 -10.03 -33.01 24.09
CA ARG A 52 -11.28 -32.57 24.73
C ARG A 52 -12.30 -32.09 23.69
N PHE A 53 -11.86 -31.28 22.71
CA PHE A 53 -12.71 -30.79 21.62
C PHE A 53 -13.38 -31.91 20.84
N PHE A 54 -12.66 -32.99 20.52
CA PHE A 54 -13.22 -34.19 19.85
C PHE A 54 -13.88 -35.20 20.80
N GLY A 55 -14.10 -34.84 22.07
CA GLY A 55 -14.78 -35.68 23.06
C GLY A 55 -14.02 -36.95 23.43
N LYS A 56 -12.68 -36.98 23.29
CA LYS A 56 -11.86 -38.13 23.72
C LYS A 56 -11.56 -38.12 25.22
N ILE A 57 -11.64 -36.96 25.86
CA ILE A 57 -11.49 -36.74 27.30
C ILE A 57 -12.48 -35.65 27.75
N ASP A 58 -12.83 -35.60 29.03
CA ASP A 58 -13.67 -34.55 29.65
C ASP A 58 -14.89 -34.12 28.81
N LYS A 59 -15.68 -35.10 28.35
CA LYS A 59 -16.76 -34.89 27.36
C LYS A 59 -17.79 -33.83 27.73
N ASP A 60 -17.99 -33.59 29.03
CA ASP A 60 -18.98 -32.63 29.54
C ASP A 60 -18.40 -31.22 29.75
N LYS A 61 -17.10 -31.02 29.50
CA LYS A 61 -16.43 -29.74 29.74
C LYS A 61 -16.35 -28.91 28.46
N GLN A 62 -17.04 -27.77 28.46
CA GLN A 62 -16.98 -26.80 27.37
C GLN A 62 -15.56 -26.23 27.21
N LEU A 63 -15.19 -25.95 25.96
CA LEU A 63 -13.95 -25.24 25.65
C LEU A 63 -14.10 -23.74 25.90
N SER A 64 -12.99 -23.07 26.18
CA SER A 64 -12.96 -21.61 26.26
C SER A 64 -13.22 -20.98 24.90
N THR A 65 -13.84 -19.80 24.89
CA THR A 65 -14.09 -19.02 23.67
C THR A 65 -12.81 -18.76 22.87
N THR A 66 -11.68 -18.52 23.54
CA THR A 66 -10.37 -18.37 22.87
C THR A 66 -9.99 -19.61 22.07
N SER A 67 -10.21 -20.81 22.63
CA SER A 67 -9.90 -22.06 21.94
C SER A 67 -10.84 -22.28 20.75
N LEU A 68 -12.12 -21.94 20.92
CA LEU A 68 -13.12 -22.01 19.84
C LEU A 68 -12.80 -21.02 18.71
N ASN A 69 -12.37 -19.80 19.03
CA ASN A 69 -11.94 -18.81 18.04
C ASN A 69 -10.73 -19.31 17.24
N LEU A 70 -9.76 -19.96 17.87
CA LEU A 70 -8.60 -20.53 17.16
C LEU A 70 -9.01 -21.64 16.18
N LEU A 71 -9.95 -22.50 16.58
CA LEU A 71 -10.52 -23.52 15.69
C LEU A 71 -11.33 -22.91 14.54
N CYS A 72 -12.13 -21.88 14.83
CA CYS A 72 -12.90 -21.15 13.81
C CYS A 72 -11.99 -20.44 12.80
N ASN A 73 -10.92 -19.77 13.26
CA ASN A 73 -9.92 -19.15 12.38
C ASN A 73 -9.25 -20.19 11.48
N TYR A 74 -8.92 -21.36 12.01
CA TYR A 74 -8.34 -22.45 11.24
C TYR A 74 -9.25 -22.92 10.08
N ILE A 75 -10.57 -22.90 10.28
CA ILE A 75 -11.54 -23.26 9.23
C ILE A 75 -12.06 -22.06 8.43
N GLY A 76 -11.45 -20.88 8.59
CA GLY A 76 -11.75 -19.70 7.78
C GLY A 76 -12.88 -18.80 8.29
N PHE A 77 -13.36 -18.97 9.53
CA PHE A 77 -14.30 -18.06 10.19
C PHE A 77 -13.57 -17.09 11.12
N ALA A 78 -14.05 -15.85 11.23
CA ALA A 78 -13.39 -14.82 12.05
C ALA A 78 -13.33 -15.17 13.56
N ASP A 79 -14.42 -15.74 14.10
CA ASP A 79 -14.53 -16.16 15.49
C ASP A 79 -15.68 -17.17 15.70
N TRP A 80 -15.84 -17.64 16.94
CA TRP A 80 -16.90 -18.57 17.34
C TRP A 80 -18.30 -18.00 17.09
N GLN A 81 -18.51 -16.71 17.29
CA GLN A 81 -19.82 -16.08 17.09
C GLN A 81 -20.19 -16.05 15.60
N SER A 82 -19.23 -15.70 14.73
CA SER A 82 -19.37 -15.71 13.28
C SER A 82 -19.66 -17.12 12.76
N PHE A 83 -18.99 -18.13 13.32
CA PHE A 83 -19.27 -19.53 13.04
C PHE A 83 -20.69 -19.90 13.45
N CYS A 84 -21.10 -19.67 14.70
CA CYS A 84 -22.45 -19.97 15.19
C CYS A 84 -23.55 -19.36 14.31
N ASN A 85 -23.35 -18.11 13.87
CA ASN A 85 -24.27 -17.38 13.00
C ASN A 85 -24.20 -17.79 11.52
N ASN A 86 -23.32 -18.72 11.15
CA ASN A 86 -23.09 -19.18 9.79
C ASN A 86 -22.61 -18.07 8.84
N THR A 87 -22.02 -17.01 9.38
CA THR A 87 -21.44 -15.90 8.62
C THR A 87 -20.04 -16.32 8.19
N THR A 88 -19.96 -17.09 7.11
CA THR A 88 -18.67 -17.43 6.50
C THR A 88 -18.16 -16.19 5.77
N PRO A 89 -16.89 -15.78 5.94
CA PRO A 89 -16.30 -14.79 5.06
C PRO A 89 -16.48 -15.23 3.61
N ALA A 90 -16.86 -14.32 2.72
CA ALA A 90 -16.96 -14.64 1.29
C ALA A 90 -15.64 -15.25 0.82
N THR A 91 -15.70 -16.37 0.10
CA THR A 91 -14.50 -16.91 -0.54
C THR A 91 -13.91 -15.87 -1.50
N PRO A 92 -12.60 -15.87 -1.77
CA PRO A 92 -12.00 -14.94 -2.72
C PRO A 92 -12.73 -14.93 -4.07
N THR A 93 -13.17 -16.09 -4.56
CA THR A 93 -13.95 -16.21 -5.80
C THR A 93 -15.30 -15.48 -5.72
N GLN A 94 -16.08 -15.70 -4.66
CA GLN A 94 -17.37 -15.02 -4.47
C GLN A 94 -17.20 -13.51 -4.37
N LEU A 95 -16.14 -13.04 -3.70
CA LEU A 95 -15.85 -11.62 -3.60
C LEU A 95 -15.50 -11.01 -4.97
N ARG A 96 -14.72 -11.72 -5.80
CA ARG A 96 -14.43 -11.30 -7.18
C ARG A 96 -15.68 -11.25 -8.05
N GLU A 97 -16.59 -12.20 -7.90
CA GLU A 97 -17.88 -12.19 -8.62
C GLU A 97 -18.74 -10.97 -8.26
N VAL A 98 -18.80 -10.63 -6.98
CA VAL A 98 -19.50 -9.42 -6.51
C VAL A 98 -18.85 -8.16 -7.06
N ILE A 99 -17.52 -8.06 -6.98
CA ILE A 99 -16.76 -6.93 -7.53
C ILE A 99 -17.00 -6.80 -9.03
N ASN A 100 -16.90 -7.90 -9.78
CA ASN A 100 -17.14 -7.90 -11.21
C ASN A 100 -18.57 -7.47 -11.55
N SER A 101 -19.57 -7.98 -10.84
CA SER A 101 -20.99 -7.61 -11.07
C SER A 101 -21.23 -6.12 -10.84
N PHE A 102 -20.57 -5.53 -9.84
CA PHE A 102 -20.61 -4.08 -9.62
C PHE A 102 -20.02 -3.33 -10.82
N TYR A 103 -18.82 -3.68 -11.26
CA TYR A 103 -18.15 -2.97 -12.35
C TYR A 103 -18.80 -3.22 -13.72
N ASP A 104 -19.44 -4.37 -13.95
CA ASP A 104 -20.30 -4.59 -15.11
C ASP A 104 -21.43 -3.56 -15.13
N THR A 105 -22.07 -3.31 -14.00
CA THR A 105 -23.13 -2.29 -13.88
C THR A 105 -22.60 -0.89 -14.18
N ILE A 106 -21.40 -0.57 -13.68
CA ILE A 106 -20.74 0.71 -13.96
C ILE A 106 -20.36 0.83 -15.44
N ALA A 107 -19.99 -0.26 -16.12
CA ALA A 107 -19.63 -0.22 -17.53
C ALA A 107 -20.80 0.29 -18.40
N PHE A 108 -22.03 -0.10 -18.07
CA PHE A 108 -23.25 0.33 -18.78
C PHE A 108 -23.90 1.60 -18.24
N SER A 109 -23.40 2.19 -17.16
CA SER A 109 -23.97 3.41 -16.58
C SER A 109 -23.42 4.69 -17.23
N ASP A 110 -24.09 5.82 -17.00
CA ASP A 110 -23.56 7.16 -17.34
C ASP A 110 -22.63 7.71 -16.25
N ALA A 111 -22.10 6.85 -15.37
CA ALA A 111 -21.20 7.29 -14.31
C ALA A 111 -19.96 7.99 -14.90
N SER A 112 -19.66 9.16 -14.34
CA SER A 112 -18.42 9.85 -14.61
C SER A 112 -17.23 9.02 -14.11
N PHE A 113 -16.08 9.19 -14.77
CA PHE A 113 -14.79 8.70 -14.30
C PHE A 113 -14.48 9.12 -12.84
N PHE A 114 -15.05 10.24 -12.40
CA PHE A 114 -14.89 10.79 -11.05
C PHE A 114 -16.16 10.77 -10.21
N ASP A 115 -17.07 9.84 -10.49
CA ASP A 115 -18.21 9.64 -9.60
C ASP A 115 -17.70 9.30 -8.19
N ALA A 116 -18.08 10.12 -7.19
CA ALA A 116 -17.62 9.97 -5.81
C ALA A 116 -17.96 8.59 -5.22
N LYS A 117 -19.08 7.97 -5.64
CA LYS A 117 -19.44 6.62 -5.19
C LYS A 117 -18.56 5.56 -5.86
N LEU A 118 -18.25 5.73 -7.14
CA LEU A 118 -17.30 4.86 -7.84
C LEU A 118 -15.92 4.94 -7.18
N ARG A 119 -15.46 6.15 -6.86
CA ARG A 119 -14.22 6.43 -6.13
C ARG A 119 -14.18 5.76 -4.75
N ASP A 120 -15.20 5.96 -3.92
CA ASP A 120 -15.29 5.33 -2.60
C ASP A 120 -15.36 3.79 -2.68
N THR A 121 -15.94 3.28 -3.77
CA THR A 121 -15.97 1.84 -4.03
C THR A 121 -14.59 1.32 -4.48
N HIS A 122 -13.86 2.07 -5.30
CA HIS A 122 -12.48 1.73 -5.64
C HIS A 122 -11.60 1.64 -4.40
N GLU A 123 -11.76 2.52 -3.41
CA GLU A 123 -11.04 2.41 -2.14
C GLU A 123 -11.21 1.05 -1.46
N ALA A 124 -12.45 0.55 -1.42
CA ALA A 124 -12.76 -0.74 -0.83
C ALA A 124 -12.26 -1.93 -1.67
N TYR A 125 -12.31 -1.82 -3.00
CA TYR A 125 -12.05 -2.94 -3.91
C TYR A 125 -10.61 -2.99 -4.45
N ALA A 126 -9.91 -1.87 -4.53
CA ALA A 126 -8.51 -1.80 -4.95
C ALA A 126 -7.59 -2.76 -4.18
N PRO A 127 -7.63 -2.88 -2.84
CA PRO A 127 -6.80 -3.85 -2.14
C PRO A 127 -7.17 -5.31 -2.48
N ILE A 128 -8.40 -5.59 -2.90
CA ILE A 128 -8.81 -6.95 -3.29
C ILE A 128 -8.34 -7.24 -4.72
N ILE A 129 -8.45 -6.25 -5.62
CA ILE A 129 -8.07 -6.36 -7.02
C ILE A 129 -6.54 -6.39 -7.16
N LEU A 130 -5.84 -5.41 -6.58
CA LEU A 130 -4.42 -5.15 -6.85
C LEU A 130 -3.46 -6.01 -6.02
N ASN A 131 -3.90 -6.60 -4.90
CA ASN A 131 -3.10 -7.59 -4.16
C ASN A 131 -3.04 -8.96 -4.85
N ASP A 132 -3.94 -9.20 -5.81
CA ASP A 132 -4.01 -10.43 -6.58
C ASP A 132 -3.70 -10.13 -8.05
N LEU A 133 -2.42 -10.20 -8.42
CA LEU A 133 -1.97 -9.81 -9.77
C LEU A 133 -2.71 -10.58 -10.88
N PRO A 134 -2.88 -11.92 -10.84
CA PRO A 134 -3.71 -12.62 -11.82
C PRO A 134 -5.12 -12.03 -11.96
N TYR A 135 -5.76 -11.71 -10.84
CA TYR A 135 -7.08 -11.07 -10.88
C TYR A 135 -6.99 -9.65 -11.45
N ALA A 136 -6.00 -8.84 -11.06
CA ALA A 136 -5.77 -7.51 -11.59
C ALA A 136 -5.60 -7.49 -13.13
N TYR A 137 -4.90 -8.49 -13.70
CA TYR A 137 -4.80 -8.63 -15.16
C TYR A 137 -6.14 -8.97 -15.79
N SER A 138 -6.86 -9.97 -15.24
CA SER A 138 -8.17 -10.34 -15.77
C SER A 138 -9.18 -9.19 -15.68
N PHE A 139 -9.06 -8.36 -14.63
CA PHE A 139 -9.86 -7.17 -14.42
C PHE A 139 -9.54 -6.10 -15.49
N LEU A 140 -8.26 -5.82 -15.72
CA LEU A 140 -7.83 -4.89 -16.77
C LEU A 140 -8.34 -5.34 -18.15
N GLU A 141 -8.16 -6.62 -18.49
CA GLU A 141 -8.60 -7.16 -19.78
C GLU A 141 -10.11 -7.06 -19.98
N ARG A 142 -10.89 -7.31 -18.92
CA ARG A 142 -12.35 -7.18 -18.95
C ARG A 142 -12.81 -5.75 -19.20
N TYR A 143 -12.16 -4.77 -18.59
CA TYR A 143 -12.59 -3.36 -18.61
C TYR A 143 -11.70 -2.43 -19.45
N LYS A 144 -10.80 -2.96 -20.29
CA LYS A 144 -9.87 -2.15 -21.11
C LYS A 144 -10.54 -1.11 -22.01
N ASN A 145 -11.77 -1.39 -22.44
CA ASN A 145 -12.58 -0.49 -23.26
C ASN A 145 -13.51 0.41 -22.43
N THR A 146 -13.35 0.41 -21.11
CA THR A 146 -14.16 1.20 -20.16
C THR A 146 -13.25 2.15 -19.37
N PRO A 147 -12.75 3.24 -19.99
CA PRO A 147 -11.85 4.22 -19.38
C PRO A 147 -12.21 4.66 -17.96
N LYS A 148 -13.48 4.95 -17.70
CA LYS A 148 -13.99 5.38 -16.39
C LYS A 148 -13.74 4.39 -15.24
N ILE A 149 -13.45 3.12 -15.52
CA ILE A 149 -13.13 2.08 -14.52
C ILE A 149 -11.61 1.88 -14.40
N THR A 150 -10.93 1.74 -15.53
CA THR A 150 -9.49 1.41 -15.52
C THR A 150 -8.64 2.62 -15.14
N GLN A 151 -9.03 3.80 -15.61
CA GLN A 151 -8.31 5.04 -15.34
C GLN A 151 -8.50 5.54 -13.90
N SER A 152 -9.52 5.08 -13.18
CA SER A 152 -9.82 5.42 -11.76
C SER A 152 -9.24 4.44 -10.78
N LEU A 153 -8.76 3.28 -11.26
CA LEU A 153 -8.15 2.26 -10.43
C LEU A 153 -6.61 2.34 -10.49
N TYR A 154 -6.00 1.99 -11.62
CA TYR A 154 -4.54 1.78 -11.67
C TYR A 154 -3.72 3.05 -11.38
N PRO A 155 -4.08 4.23 -11.93
CA PRO A 155 -3.30 5.44 -11.65
C PRO A 155 -3.38 5.96 -10.23
N TRP A 156 -4.56 5.77 -9.62
CA TRP A 156 -4.97 6.35 -8.33
C TRP A 156 -4.57 5.48 -7.16
N PHE A 157 -4.41 4.17 -7.39
CA PHE A 157 -3.94 3.20 -6.40
C PHE A 157 -2.58 2.60 -6.81
N PRO A 158 -1.52 3.43 -6.95
CA PRO A 158 -0.17 2.94 -7.23
C PRO A 158 0.31 2.03 -6.10
N TYR A 159 0.65 0.79 -6.41
CA TYR A 159 1.09 -0.15 -5.39
C TYR A 159 2.61 -0.01 -5.18
N TYR A 160 3.01 0.89 -4.29
CA TYR A 160 4.42 1.18 -4.00
C TYR A 160 5.18 -0.06 -3.55
N ASP A 161 4.60 -0.93 -2.71
CA ASP A 161 5.26 -2.16 -2.27
C ASP A 161 5.61 -3.14 -3.41
N TYR A 162 4.95 -2.99 -4.57
CA TYR A 162 5.17 -3.82 -5.77
C TYR A 162 5.80 -3.06 -6.94
N MET A 163 6.16 -1.78 -6.78
CA MET A 163 6.58 -0.92 -7.90
C MET A 163 7.83 -1.39 -8.66
N ALA A 164 8.67 -2.19 -8.00
CA ALA A 164 9.87 -2.79 -8.58
C ALA A 164 9.68 -4.27 -8.97
N GLN A 165 8.50 -4.85 -8.77
CA GLN A 165 8.21 -6.24 -9.12
C GLN A 165 7.85 -6.36 -10.60
N ALA A 166 8.54 -7.26 -11.31
CA ALA A 166 8.38 -7.42 -12.76
C ALA A 166 6.93 -7.70 -13.19
N SER A 167 6.20 -8.50 -12.39
CA SER A 167 4.79 -8.83 -12.63
C SER A 167 3.86 -7.62 -12.52
N TYR A 168 4.17 -6.67 -11.63
CA TYR A 168 3.40 -5.43 -11.47
C TYR A 168 3.82 -4.37 -12.49
N VAL A 169 5.11 -4.26 -12.81
CA VAL A 169 5.61 -3.43 -13.92
C VAL A 169 4.89 -3.80 -15.22
N HIS A 170 4.80 -5.09 -15.53
CA HIS A 170 4.09 -5.56 -16.72
C HIS A 170 2.59 -5.21 -16.71
N LEU A 171 1.95 -5.15 -15.53
CA LEU A 171 0.53 -4.80 -15.40
C LEU A 171 0.33 -3.32 -15.75
N ILE A 172 1.22 -2.46 -15.26
CA ILE A 172 1.18 -1.03 -15.57
C ILE A 172 1.53 -0.77 -17.04
N GLU A 173 2.48 -1.50 -17.62
CA GLU A 173 2.76 -1.40 -19.07
C GLU A 173 1.56 -1.84 -19.91
N THR A 174 0.86 -2.91 -19.50
CA THR A 174 -0.38 -3.37 -20.14
C THR A 174 -1.49 -2.31 -20.02
N TYR A 175 -1.60 -1.66 -18.86
CA TYR A 175 -2.52 -0.53 -18.67
C TYR A 175 -2.17 0.66 -19.58
N LEU A 176 -0.89 1.04 -19.67
CA LEU A 176 -0.45 2.12 -20.55
C LEU A 176 -0.77 1.84 -22.04
N ALA A 177 -0.77 0.56 -22.44
CA ALA A 177 -1.16 0.15 -23.79
C ALA A 177 -2.65 0.40 -24.11
N THR A 178 -3.52 0.55 -23.10
CA THR A 178 -4.93 0.94 -23.29
C THR A 178 -5.11 2.43 -23.57
N GLN A 179 -4.01 3.16 -23.78
CA GLN A 179 -3.99 4.55 -24.19
C GLN A 179 -4.75 5.51 -23.24
N PRO A 180 -4.42 5.55 -21.93
CA PRO A 180 -5.13 6.40 -20.97
C PRO A 180 -4.91 7.90 -21.20
N LEU A 181 -5.62 8.75 -20.45
CA LEU A 181 -5.46 10.21 -20.50
C LEU A 181 -3.99 10.63 -20.28
N GLU A 182 -3.58 11.72 -20.92
CA GLU A 182 -2.19 12.17 -21.00
C GLU A 182 -1.55 12.37 -19.61
N HIS A 183 -2.24 13.04 -18.68
CA HIS A 183 -1.75 13.21 -17.31
C HIS A 183 -1.58 11.87 -16.56
N LEU A 184 -2.39 10.85 -16.86
CA LEU A 184 -2.24 9.51 -16.28
C LEU A 184 -1.04 8.76 -16.89
N ARG A 185 -0.71 9.01 -18.15
CA ARG A 185 0.52 8.49 -18.78
C ARG A 185 1.77 9.10 -18.17
N VAL A 186 1.78 10.42 -17.97
CA VAL A 186 2.85 11.11 -17.24
C VAL A 186 3.01 10.44 -15.87
N CYS A 187 1.91 10.30 -15.14
CA CYS A 187 1.88 9.76 -13.79
C CYS A 187 2.40 8.32 -13.69
N GLN A 188 2.01 7.43 -14.61
CA GLN A 188 2.37 6.02 -14.57
C GLN A 188 3.76 5.73 -15.15
N ASN A 189 4.16 6.38 -16.25
CA ASN A 189 5.54 6.25 -16.73
C ASN A 189 6.53 6.79 -15.69
N SER A 190 6.23 7.92 -15.07
CA SER A 190 7.10 8.46 -14.01
C SER A 190 7.16 7.55 -12.77
N PHE A 191 6.06 6.86 -12.45
CA PHE A 191 6.05 5.86 -11.40
C PHE A 191 6.93 4.64 -11.73
N LEU A 192 6.88 4.16 -12.99
CA LEU A 192 7.76 3.10 -13.45
C LEU A 192 9.23 3.51 -13.41
N ALA A 193 9.57 4.75 -13.80
CA ALA A 193 10.92 5.29 -13.69
C ALA A 193 11.44 5.25 -12.24
N TYR A 194 10.62 5.69 -11.27
CA TYR A 194 10.98 5.62 -9.86
C TYR A 194 11.11 4.17 -9.36
N GLY A 195 10.21 3.27 -9.78
CA GLY A 195 10.28 1.85 -9.45
C GLY A 195 11.56 1.19 -9.95
N VAL A 196 12.02 1.54 -11.17
CA VAL A 196 13.33 1.10 -11.70
C VAL A 196 14.45 1.56 -10.78
N PHE A 197 14.50 2.85 -10.41
CA PHE A 197 15.51 3.36 -9.47
C PHE A 197 15.50 2.61 -8.14
N CYS A 198 14.32 2.38 -7.54
CA CYS A 198 14.23 1.65 -6.29
C CYS A 198 14.70 0.19 -6.42
N SER A 199 14.56 -0.40 -7.61
CA SER A 199 15.02 -1.77 -7.89
C SER A 199 16.53 -1.90 -7.98
N THR A 200 17.24 -0.80 -8.24
CA THR A 200 18.70 -0.77 -8.40
C THR A 200 19.38 -0.27 -7.13
N LYS A 201 20.70 -0.36 -7.08
CA LYS A 201 21.49 0.39 -6.09
C LYS A 201 21.55 1.87 -6.55
N TRP A 202 22.22 2.75 -5.79
CA TRP A 202 22.54 4.11 -6.28
C TRP A 202 23.47 4.05 -7.50
N GLY A 203 22.89 3.74 -8.66
CA GLY A 203 23.55 3.37 -9.91
C GLY A 203 22.89 2.15 -10.56
N GLY A 204 22.73 2.19 -11.87
CA GLY A 204 22.06 1.17 -12.68
C GLY A 204 20.63 1.56 -13.07
N GLY A 205 20.13 0.93 -14.14
CA GLY A 205 18.76 1.12 -14.63
C GLY A 205 18.55 2.38 -15.47
N GLU A 206 19.61 3.12 -15.77
CA GLU A 206 19.59 4.43 -16.46
C GLU A 206 18.81 4.36 -17.76
N GLY A 207 19.05 3.33 -18.58
CA GLY A 207 18.34 3.17 -19.85
C GLY A 207 16.83 2.94 -19.71
N LEU A 208 16.40 2.25 -18.64
CA LEU A 208 14.97 2.03 -18.36
C LEU A 208 14.31 3.27 -17.72
N VAL A 209 15.01 3.93 -16.80
CA VAL A 209 14.57 5.24 -16.26
C VAL A 209 14.41 6.22 -17.41
N GLU A 210 15.41 6.34 -18.29
CA GLU A 210 15.38 7.22 -19.46
C GLU A 210 14.23 6.85 -20.40
N LYS A 211 14.01 5.56 -20.68
CA LYS A 211 12.85 5.09 -21.48
C LYS A 211 11.54 5.63 -20.92
N TYR A 212 11.25 5.35 -19.65
CA TYR A 212 9.97 5.75 -19.06
C TYR A 212 9.86 7.27 -18.91
N THR A 213 10.93 7.95 -18.54
CA THR A 213 10.94 9.42 -18.47
C THR A 213 10.69 10.06 -19.84
N LYS A 214 11.28 9.54 -20.92
CA LYS A 214 11.00 10.00 -22.29
C LYS A 214 9.55 9.77 -22.71
N GLU A 215 8.93 8.67 -22.28
CA GLU A 215 7.50 8.45 -22.51
C GLU A 215 6.63 9.47 -21.74
N ALA A 216 7.04 9.88 -20.54
CA ALA A 216 6.36 10.94 -19.80
C ALA A 216 6.56 12.34 -20.44
N ASP A 217 7.77 12.64 -20.93
CA ASP A 217 8.12 13.92 -21.59
C ASP A 217 7.19 14.24 -22.77
N LYS A 218 6.70 13.22 -23.50
CA LYS A 218 5.77 13.38 -24.63
C LYS A 218 4.45 14.06 -24.27
N TYR A 219 4.06 14.03 -23.00
CA TYR A 219 2.73 14.43 -22.54
C TYR A 219 2.74 15.53 -21.47
N ILE A 220 3.89 15.91 -20.93
CA ILE A 220 3.92 16.90 -19.83
C ILE A 220 3.53 18.31 -20.31
N GLU A 221 3.93 18.70 -21.52
CA GLU A 221 3.64 20.03 -22.05
C GLU A 221 2.14 20.25 -22.27
N SER A 222 1.39 19.20 -22.65
CA SER A 222 -0.06 19.29 -22.76
C SER A 222 -0.71 19.45 -21.41
N VAL A 223 -0.26 18.72 -20.39
CA VAL A 223 -0.73 18.90 -19.00
C VAL A 223 -0.52 20.33 -18.53
N TRP A 224 0.65 20.91 -18.78
CA TRP A 224 0.92 22.32 -18.41
C TRP A 224 0.10 23.32 -19.22
N ARG A 225 -0.21 23.02 -20.48
CA ARG A 225 -1.07 23.88 -21.31
C ARG A 225 -2.53 23.82 -20.86
N ASP A 226 -3.00 22.64 -20.49
CA ASP A 226 -4.40 22.41 -20.09
C ASP A 226 -4.64 22.94 -18.66
N TYR A 227 -3.60 22.95 -17.82
CA TYR A 227 -3.61 23.49 -16.46
C TYR A 227 -2.48 24.51 -16.24
N PRO A 228 -2.51 25.68 -16.90
CA PRO A 228 -1.39 26.62 -16.91
C PRO A 228 -1.14 27.27 -15.55
N ASP A 229 -2.23 27.60 -14.85
CA ASP A 229 -2.22 28.27 -13.56
C ASP A 229 -2.25 27.32 -12.36
N SER A 230 -2.38 26.01 -12.57
CA SER A 230 -2.50 25.01 -11.50
C SER A 230 -1.39 23.97 -11.58
N PHE A 231 -1.08 23.33 -10.45
CA PHE A 231 -0.16 22.21 -10.40
C PHE A 231 -0.99 20.93 -10.32
N PHE A 232 -0.84 20.00 -11.26
CA PHE A 232 -1.45 18.68 -11.15
C PHE A 232 -0.56 17.80 -10.28
N HIS A 233 -0.85 17.79 -8.98
CA HIS A 233 0.09 17.33 -7.97
C HIS A 233 0.58 15.90 -8.17
N TYR A 234 -0.30 14.94 -8.48
CA TYR A 234 0.12 13.54 -8.65
C TYR A 234 1.01 13.33 -9.89
N PRO A 235 0.55 13.69 -11.11
CA PRO A 235 1.37 13.58 -12.32
C PRO A 235 2.67 14.40 -12.25
N GLU A 236 2.59 15.68 -11.86
CA GLU A 236 3.75 16.58 -11.88
C GLU A 236 4.76 16.23 -10.78
N THR A 237 4.33 15.80 -9.58
CA THR A 237 5.26 15.35 -8.52
C THR A 237 6.03 14.13 -8.96
N ARG A 238 5.35 13.10 -9.49
CA ARG A 238 6.04 11.89 -9.95
C ARG A 238 6.97 12.19 -11.12
N TYR A 239 6.52 13.02 -12.06
CA TYR A 239 7.35 13.47 -13.17
C TYR A 239 8.61 14.18 -12.69
N THR A 240 8.47 15.11 -11.74
CA THR A 240 9.60 15.80 -11.11
C THR A 240 10.58 14.79 -10.50
N ILE A 241 10.09 13.84 -9.70
CA ILE A 241 10.92 12.79 -9.11
C ILE A 241 11.63 11.97 -10.19
N ALA A 242 10.94 11.54 -11.25
CA ALA A 242 11.54 10.76 -12.34
C ALA A 242 12.64 11.54 -13.08
N LYS A 243 12.46 12.85 -13.30
CA LYS A 243 13.47 13.72 -13.92
C LYS A 243 14.67 13.94 -13.00
N VAL A 244 14.44 14.14 -11.71
CA VAL A 244 15.50 14.25 -10.69
C VAL A 244 16.32 12.96 -10.59
N VAL A 245 15.66 11.80 -10.55
CA VAL A 245 16.32 10.48 -10.61
C VAL A 245 17.20 10.38 -11.84
N LEU A 246 16.65 10.65 -13.03
CA LEU A 246 17.39 10.54 -14.29
C LEU A 246 18.61 11.49 -14.31
N ALA A 247 18.45 12.71 -13.81
CA ALA A 247 19.53 13.69 -13.73
C ALA A 247 20.67 13.20 -12.83
N TYR A 248 20.36 12.67 -11.64
CA TYR A 248 21.37 12.11 -10.74
C TYR A 248 22.05 10.85 -11.30
N LEU A 249 21.28 9.97 -11.95
CA LEU A 249 21.83 8.80 -12.64
C LEU A 249 22.80 9.19 -13.77
N ASN A 250 22.55 10.31 -14.43
CA ASN A 250 23.44 10.89 -15.43
C ASN A 250 24.59 11.73 -14.83
N ASN A 251 24.78 11.70 -13.51
CA ASN A 251 25.76 12.52 -12.78
C ASN A 251 25.62 14.03 -13.05
N ASN A 252 24.40 14.49 -13.29
CA ASN A 252 24.08 15.88 -13.57
C ASN A 252 23.28 16.50 -12.41
N GLU A 253 23.99 16.81 -11.32
CA GLU A 253 23.40 17.40 -10.11
C GLU A 253 22.77 18.77 -10.37
N GLN A 254 23.36 19.58 -11.25
CA GLN A 254 22.80 20.89 -11.62
C GLN A 254 21.44 20.77 -12.30
N GLU A 255 21.28 19.77 -13.18
CA GLU A 255 19.97 19.49 -13.79
C GLU A 255 18.95 18.98 -12.76
N ALA A 256 19.38 18.14 -11.81
CA ALA A 256 18.50 17.66 -10.75
C ALA A 256 17.97 18.81 -9.90
N ILE A 257 18.84 19.75 -9.51
CA ILE A 257 18.48 20.96 -8.76
C ILE A 257 17.52 21.83 -9.60
N ARG A 258 17.89 22.14 -10.85
CA ARG A 258 17.07 22.96 -11.75
C ARG A 258 15.65 22.42 -11.92
N VAL A 259 15.51 21.11 -12.11
CA VAL A 259 14.21 20.44 -12.26
C VAL A 259 13.39 20.55 -10.98
N ALA A 260 14.00 20.26 -9.83
CA ALA A 260 13.34 20.33 -8.53
C ALA A 260 12.84 21.76 -8.22
N GLU A 261 13.73 22.75 -8.35
CA GLU A 261 13.40 24.16 -8.11
C GLU A 261 12.32 24.68 -9.06
N ALA A 262 12.39 24.34 -10.34
CA ALA A 262 11.37 24.75 -11.31
C ALA A 262 9.98 24.21 -10.93
N ALA A 263 9.89 22.95 -10.51
CA ALA A 263 8.65 22.34 -10.04
C ALA A 263 8.15 22.98 -8.74
N LEU A 264 9.03 23.20 -7.76
CA LEU A 264 8.70 23.82 -6.47
C LEU A 264 8.19 25.26 -6.66
N HIS A 265 8.84 26.06 -7.52
CA HIS A 265 8.38 27.41 -7.82
C HIS A 265 7.07 27.45 -8.60
N ARG A 266 6.83 26.48 -9.50
CA ARG A 266 5.53 26.33 -10.16
C ARG A 266 4.44 25.98 -9.14
N ASN A 267 4.71 25.02 -8.26
CA ASN A 267 3.81 24.61 -7.19
C ASN A 267 3.45 25.77 -6.25
N LEU A 268 4.42 26.60 -5.85
CA LEU A 268 4.15 27.80 -5.04
C LEU A 268 3.23 28.83 -5.70
N ARG A 269 3.29 28.96 -7.03
CA ARG A 269 2.48 29.92 -7.78
C ARG A 269 1.14 29.34 -8.24
N ALA A 270 0.92 28.06 -7.99
CA ALA A 270 -0.25 27.35 -8.48
C ALA A 270 -1.52 27.80 -7.75
N LYS A 271 -2.55 28.09 -8.53
CA LYS A 271 -3.92 28.20 -8.04
C LYS A 271 -4.46 26.79 -7.72
N PRO A 272 -5.40 26.68 -6.77
CA PRO A 272 -6.08 25.41 -6.50
C PRO A 272 -6.58 24.78 -7.80
N LEU A 273 -6.23 23.51 -7.97
CA LEU A 273 -6.60 22.76 -9.18
C LEU A 273 -8.06 22.38 -9.07
N HIS A 274 -8.87 22.89 -9.99
CA HIS A 274 -10.29 22.54 -10.10
C HIS A 274 -10.44 21.51 -11.20
N VAL A 275 -10.48 20.25 -10.80
CA VAL A 275 -10.72 19.13 -11.70
C VAL A 275 -11.71 18.20 -11.01
N PHE A 276 -12.53 17.52 -11.81
CA PHE A 276 -13.32 16.40 -11.30
C PHE A 276 -14.37 16.79 -10.25
N ASP A 277 -14.95 17.98 -10.41
CA ASP A 277 -15.91 18.59 -9.47
C ASP A 277 -15.36 18.79 -8.05
N GLU A 278 -14.03 18.74 -7.89
CA GLU A 278 -13.32 18.93 -6.63
C GLU A 278 -12.25 20.04 -6.76
N GLU A 279 -11.95 20.67 -5.63
CA GLU A 279 -10.85 21.63 -5.49
C GLU A 279 -9.68 20.94 -4.79
N PHE A 280 -8.53 20.91 -5.45
CA PHE A 280 -7.30 20.35 -4.92
C PHE A 280 -6.29 21.44 -4.61
N ASN A 281 -5.95 21.59 -3.32
CA ASN A 281 -4.94 22.53 -2.84
C ASN A 281 -4.00 21.84 -1.83
N THR A 282 -3.00 21.13 -2.36
CA THR A 282 -2.14 20.23 -1.58
C THR A 282 -0.64 20.42 -1.88
N PRO A 283 -0.10 21.65 -1.92
CA PRO A 283 1.30 21.90 -2.33
C PRO A 283 2.34 21.09 -1.53
N ASP A 284 1.97 20.57 -0.36
CA ASP A 284 2.75 19.69 0.49
C ASP A 284 3.11 18.32 -0.14
N ILE A 285 2.30 17.82 -1.08
CA ILE A 285 2.52 16.52 -1.74
C ILE A 285 3.84 16.51 -2.51
N LEU A 286 4.14 17.59 -3.25
CA LEU A 286 5.40 17.70 -4.00
C LEU A 286 6.59 17.69 -3.03
N ILE A 287 6.55 18.55 -2.01
CA ILE A 287 7.65 18.74 -1.07
C ILE A 287 7.95 17.43 -0.34
N SER A 288 6.93 16.83 0.28
CA SER A 288 7.10 15.60 1.06
C SER A 288 7.60 14.42 0.22
N LYS A 289 7.01 14.17 -0.96
CA LYS A 289 7.42 13.06 -1.82
C LYS A 289 8.79 13.30 -2.48
N LEU A 290 9.12 14.54 -2.84
CA LEU A 290 10.43 14.89 -3.38
C LEU A 290 11.53 14.74 -2.33
N CYS A 291 11.34 15.27 -1.11
CA CYS A 291 12.29 15.07 -0.01
C CYS A 291 12.49 13.59 0.32
N ASN A 292 11.41 12.79 0.34
CA ASN A 292 11.51 11.35 0.53
C ASN A 292 12.38 10.70 -0.55
N ALA A 293 12.10 10.99 -1.82
CA ALA A 293 12.85 10.44 -2.94
C ALA A 293 14.34 10.86 -2.88
N LEU A 294 14.63 12.11 -2.53
CA LEU A 294 16.00 12.61 -2.37
C LEU A 294 16.76 11.90 -1.25
N ILE A 295 16.13 11.67 -0.09
CA ILE A 295 16.72 10.83 0.98
C ILE A 295 16.99 9.42 0.44
N TRP A 296 16.05 8.86 -0.33
CA TRP A 296 16.20 7.54 -0.95
C TRP A 296 17.33 7.49 -1.99
N MET A 297 17.70 8.63 -2.58
CA MET A 297 18.85 8.83 -3.47
C MET A 297 20.15 9.19 -2.73
N GLY A 298 20.13 9.32 -1.40
CA GLY A 298 21.28 9.74 -0.60
C GLY A 298 21.57 11.25 -0.65
N LYS A 299 20.65 12.03 -1.18
CA LYS A 299 20.73 13.49 -1.37
C LYS A 299 20.08 14.23 -0.20
N VAL A 300 20.51 13.89 1.01
CA VAL A 300 19.89 14.36 2.26
C VAL A 300 20.03 15.87 2.44
N ASP A 301 21.21 16.44 2.15
CA ASP A 301 21.44 17.88 2.30
C ASP A 301 20.49 18.70 1.42
N PHE A 302 20.28 18.27 0.17
CA PHE A 302 19.33 18.93 -0.73
C PHE A 302 17.87 18.73 -0.28
N ALA A 303 17.54 17.57 0.30
CA ALA A 303 16.22 17.35 0.90
C ALA A 303 15.96 18.28 2.10
N ILE A 304 16.98 18.53 2.93
CA ILE A 304 16.93 19.48 4.06
C ILE A 304 16.77 20.91 3.54
N GLU A 305 17.50 21.30 2.51
CA GLU A 305 17.40 22.62 1.88
C GLU A 305 15.99 22.89 1.34
N ILE A 306 15.45 21.94 0.57
CA ILE A 306 14.06 22.02 0.07
C ILE A 306 13.08 22.10 1.23
N TYR A 307 13.20 21.21 2.22
CA TYR A 307 12.29 21.23 3.35
C TYR A 307 12.35 22.58 4.08
N SER A 308 13.54 23.07 4.41
CA SER A 308 13.71 24.32 5.15
C SER A 308 13.18 25.53 4.38
N THR A 309 13.34 25.54 3.05
CA THR A 309 12.91 26.65 2.19
C THR A 309 11.41 26.66 1.94
N PHE A 310 10.78 25.48 1.84
CA PHE A 310 9.37 25.34 1.43
C PHE A 310 8.46 24.79 2.54
N SER A 311 8.97 24.58 3.76
CA SER A 311 8.22 23.91 4.84
C SER A 311 6.93 24.61 5.26
N GLU A 312 6.84 25.94 5.12
CA GLU A 312 5.61 26.68 5.46
C GLU A 312 4.39 26.13 4.70
N GLU A 313 4.57 25.72 3.45
CA GLU A 313 3.52 25.11 2.61
C GLU A 313 2.99 23.79 3.20
N LEU A 314 3.84 23.00 3.86
CA LEU A 314 3.43 21.74 4.51
C LEU A 314 2.44 21.99 5.66
N PHE A 315 2.54 23.15 6.30
CA PHE A 315 1.72 23.52 7.46
C PHE A 315 0.48 24.34 7.09
N LEU A 316 0.50 25.00 5.92
CA LEU A 316 -0.61 25.81 5.41
C LEU A 316 -1.64 24.99 4.62
N THR A 317 -1.28 23.80 4.17
CA THR A 317 -2.18 22.92 3.42
C THR A 317 -3.41 22.51 4.20
N LYS A 318 -4.57 22.80 3.61
CA LYS A 318 -5.86 22.25 4.02
C LYS A 318 -6.05 20.95 3.28
N ASP A 319 -6.10 19.85 4.01
CA ASP A 319 -6.41 18.56 3.42
C ASP A 319 -7.85 18.66 2.86
N PRO A 320 -8.06 18.61 1.53
CA PRO A 320 -9.38 18.80 0.92
C PRO A 320 -10.40 17.76 1.41
N VAL A 321 -9.90 16.71 2.05
CA VAL A 321 -10.67 15.56 2.51
C VAL A 321 -10.60 15.37 4.04
N GLU A 322 -9.95 16.27 4.82
CA GLU A 322 -9.97 16.24 6.31
C GLU A 322 -11.40 16.20 6.89
N ASN A 323 -12.37 16.68 6.11
CA ASN A 323 -13.81 16.69 6.44
C ASN A 323 -14.65 15.65 5.67
N MET A 324 -14.07 14.89 4.73
CA MET A 324 -14.78 13.97 3.84
C MET A 324 -14.07 12.61 3.82
N SER A 325 -14.61 11.66 4.61
CA SER A 325 -14.19 10.25 4.67
C SER A 325 -12.83 9.98 5.33
N GLN A 326 -12.84 9.26 6.47
CA GLN A 326 -11.63 8.68 7.10
C GLN A 326 -10.90 7.62 6.24
N ARG A 327 -11.32 7.41 4.99
CA ARG A 327 -10.91 6.26 4.17
C ARG A 327 -10.35 6.63 2.80
N PHE A 328 -10.40 7.89 2.33
CA PHE A 328 -10.07 8.19 0.93
C PHE A 328 -8.61 8.60 0.69
N VAL A 329 -8.01 8.09 -0.38
CA VAL A 329 -6.56 8.09 -0.64
C VAL A 329 -6.02 9.30 -1.43
N TYR A 330 -6.87 10.25 -1.83
CA TYR A 330 -6.33 11.55 -2.27
C TYR A 330 -5.72 12.33 -1.10
N GLU A 331 -6.09 11.95 0.13
CA GLU A 331 -5.56 12.51 1.34
C GLU A 331 -4.06 12.25 1.42
N ARG A 332 -3.31 13.34 1.65
CA ARG A 332 -1.96 13.38 2.20
C ARG A 332 -1.65 12.05 2.87
N ASP A 333 -0.64 11.32 2.39
CA ASP A 333 -0.11 10.15 3.10
C ASP A 333 0.54 10.70 4.39
N THR A 334 -0.24 11.18 5.36
CA THR A 334 0.26 12.05 6.45
C THR A 334 1.27 11.31 7.32
N GLN A 335 1.11 9.98 7.41
CA GLN A 335 2.08 9.08 8.01
C GLN A 335 3.40 9.07 7.23
N PHE A 336 3.34 8.93 5.90
CA PHE A 336 4.52 9.00 5.03
C PHE A 336 5.22 10.36 5.10
N ALA A 337 4.47 11.46 5.13
CA ALA A 337 5.02 12.80 5.28
C ALA A 337 5.70 12.97 6.65
N ALA A 338 5.04 12.53 7.73
CA ALA A 338 5.59 12.54 9.08
C ALA A 338 6.87 11.69 9.19
N GLN A 339 6.90 10.49 8.60
CA GLN A 339 8.10 9.65 8.55
C GLN A 339 9.23 10.29 7.74
N THR A 340 8.91 11.00 6.66
CA THR A 340 9.91 11.77 5.89
C THR A 340 10.52 12.87 6.75
N VAL A 341 9.71 13.60 7.51
CA VAL A 341 10.18 14.61 8.47
C VAL A 341 11.03 13.97 9.57
N ASP A 342 10.60 12.84 10.13
CA ASP A 342 11.38 12.10 11.13
C ASP A 342 12.74 11.65 10.59
N MET A 343 12.82 11.21 9.33
CA MET A 343 14.09 10.90 8.69
C MET A 343 14.97 12.14 8.56
N LEU A 344 14.44 13.28 8.09
CA LEU A 344 15.20 14.53 7.98
C LEU A 344 15.74 14.99 9.34
N ARG A 345 14.93 14.89 10.41
CA ARG A 345 15.30 15.25 11.79
C ARG A 345 16.47 14.45 12.35
N LEU A 346 16.73 13.25 11.81
CA LEU A 346 17.90 12.45 12.19
C LEU A 346 19.21 13.03 11.65
N PHE A 347 19.15 13.88 10.63
CA PHE A 347 20.30 14.56 10.03
C PHE A 347 20.34 16.04 10.42
N ASP A 348 19.18 16.68 10.61
CA ASP A 348 19.06 18.05 11.11
C ASP A 348 17.98 18.16 12.20
N PRO A 349 18.37 18.15 13.50
CA PRO A 349 17.44 18.26 14.62
C PRO A 349 16.68 19.58 14.72
N SER A 350 17.06 20.63 13.96
CA SER A 350 16.36 21.91 13.96
C SER A 350 15.01 21.86 13.24
N ILE A 351 14.81 20.85 12.38
CA ILE A 351 13.57 20.65 11.63
C ILE A 351 12.40 20.39 12.60
N PRO A 352 11.28 21.15 12.49
CA PRO A 352 10.14 20.98 13.36
C PRO A 352 9.46 19.62 13.12
N GLU A 353 8.90 19.07 14.19
CA GLU A 353 8.17 17.80 14.12
C GLU A 353 6.86 17.95 13.33
N LEU A 354 6.58 16.97 12.47
CA LEU A 354 5.29 16.81 11.82
C LEU A 354 4.60 15.57 12.39
N VAL A 355 3.58 15.80 13.21
CA VAL A 355 2.82 14.72 13.84
C VAL A 355 2.01 13.95 12.79
N SER A 356 2.15 12.63 12.77
CA SER A 356 1.29 11.78 11.94
C SER A 356 -0.17 11.84 12.41
N LYS A 357 -1.09 11.92 11.44
CA LYS A 357 -2.53 11.91 11.70
C LYS A 357 -3.21 10.60 11.28
N ARG A 358 -2.49 9.67 10.64
CA ARG A 358 -3.07 8.51 9.94
C ARG A 358 -2.25 7.25 10.13
N GLN A 359 -2.86 6.11 9.81
CA GLN A 359 -2.19 4.81 9.79
C GLN A 359 -1.59 4.53 8.40
N PRO A 360 -0.60 3.62 8.30
CA PRO A 360 -0.05 3.18 7.02
C PRO A 360 -1.13 2.62 6.09
N HIS A 361 -1.03 2.97 4.81
CA HIS A 361 -1.98 2.52 3.79
C HIS A 361 -1.56 1.17 3.20
N TRP A 362 -2.50 0.35 2.72
CA TRP A 362 -2.19 -0.98 2.18
C TRP A 362 -1.21 -0.94 0.99
N LYS A 363 -1.24 0.15 0.21
CA LYS A 363 -0.40 0.37 -0.97
C LYS A 363 1.06 0.73 -0.65
N THR A 364 1.34 1.16 0.58
CA THR A 364 2.65 1.66 1.05
C THR A 364 3.11 0.98 2.33
N ARG A 365 2.41 -0.06 2.81
CA ARG A 365 2.64 -0.66 4.12
C ARG A 365 4.08 -1.11 4.31
N VAL A 366 4.64 -1.82 3.33
CA VAL A 366 6.03 -2.30 3.39
C VAL A 366 7.00 -1.13 3.18
N TYR A 367 6.68 -0.20 2.28
CA TYR A 367 7.48 1.01 2.06
C TYR A 367 7.64 1.86 3.34
N GLU A 368 6.56 2.07 4.09
CA GLU A 368 6.54 2.79 5.36
C GLU A 368 7.21 1.99 6.50
N GLU A 369 7.10 0.66 6.48
CA GLU A 369 7.85 -0.22 7.40
C GLU A 369 9.36 -0.07 7.18
N ILE A 370 9.81 -0.01 5.92
CA ILE A 370 11.22 0.23 5.57
C ILE A 370 11.69 1.57 6.15
N GLN A 371 10.93 2.66 5.97
CA GLN A 371 11.28 3.97 6.54
C GLN A 371 11.39 3.92 8.06
N GLN A 372 10.43 3.28 8.74
CA GLN A 372 10.46 3.16 10.20
C GLN A 372 11.70 2.39 10.68
N LEU A 373 12.06 1.31 9.99
CA LEU A 373 13.24 0.52 10.32
C LEU A 373 14.54 1.30 10.06
N LEU A 374 14.60 2.16 9.03
CA LEU A 374 15.73 3.05 8.78
C LEU A 374 15.86 4.11 9.90
N ILE A 375 14.75 4.68 10.33
CA ILE A 375 14.70 5.62 11.47
C ILE A 375 15.24 4.92 12.74
N ASP A 376 14.74 3.73 13.03
CA ASP A 376 15.16 2.94 14.20
C ASP A 376 16.63 2.53 14.12
N LEU A 377 17.12 2.24 12.91
CA LEU A 377 18.52 1.91 12.66
C LEU A 377 19.43 3.08 13.02
N LYS A 378 19.09 4.30 12.59
CA LYS A 378 19.87 5.51 12.87
C LYS A 378 19.82 5.92 14.34
N ARG A 379 18.69 5.67 15.01
CA ARG A 379 18.52 5.90 16.46
C ARG A 379 19.23 4.85 17.32
N CYS A 380 19.70 3.75 16.74
CA CYS A 380 20.30 2.64 17.47
C CYS A 380 21.65 3.04 18.08
N LYS A 381 21.77 2.90 19.42
CA LYS A 381 22.96 3.32 20.18
C LYS A 381 24.16 2.42 19.87
N LYS A 382 25.39 2.93 20.03
CA LYS A 382 26.64 2.20 19.74
C LYS A 382 26.76 0.83 20.45
N GLY A 383 26.13 0.64 21.62
CA GLY A 383 26.14 -0.63 22.36
C GLY A 383 25.07 -1.65 21.96
N GLU A 384 24.11 -1.29 21.10
CA GLU A 384 22.96 -2.12 20.76
C GLU A 384 23.21 -3.00 19.52
N LEU A 385 24.33 -3.72 19.49
CA LEU A 385 24.77 -4.49 18.31
C LEU A 385 23.71 -5.51 17.84
N SER A 386 23.11 -6.25 18.77
CA SER A 386 22.07 -7.25 18.45
C SER A 386 20.86 -6.60 17.76
N LYS A 387 20.34 -5.49 18.32
CA LYS A 387 19.23 -4.72 17.73
C LYS A 387 19.57 -4.23 16.33
N ARG A 388 20.78 -3.67 16.16
CA ARG A 388 21.26 -3.19 14.85
C ARG A 388 21.30 -4.31 13.81
N LEU A 389 21.78 -5.50 14.18
CA LEU A 389 21.80 -6.65 13.28
C LEU A 389 20.40 -7.10 12.88
N THR A 390 19.46 -7.20 13.85
CA THR A 390 18.06 -7.54 13.60
C THR A 390 17.38 -6.55 12.65
N LEU A 391 17.60 -5.24 12.84
CA LEU A 391 17.04 -4.20 11.97
C LEU A 391 17.57 -4.34 10.53
N LYS A 392 18.88 -4.53 10.36
CA LYS A 392 19.50 -4.74 9.04
C LYS A 392 18.98 -6.01 8.36
N GLU A 393 18.80 -7.10 9.10
CA GLU A 393 18.25 -8.35 8.57
C GLU A 393 16.79 -8.20 8.13
N ARG A 394 15.97 -7.50 8.92
CA ARG A 394 14.58 -7.20 8.55
C ARG A 394 14.52 -6.34 7.28
N LEU A 395 15.32 -5.27 7.21
CA LEU A 395 15.42 -4.41 6.02
C LEU A 395 15.78 -5.21 4.78
N ARG A 396 16.75 -6.13 4.87
CA ARG A 396 17.14 -7.01 3.75
C ARG A 396 16.06 -8.01 3.36
N THR A 397 15.28 -8.48 4.32
CA THR A 397 14.12 -9.35 4.05
C THR A 397 13.06 -8.59 3.27
N LEU A 398 12.76 -7.36 3.68
CA LEU A 398 11.82 -6.49 2.97
C LEU A 398 12.35 -6.11 1.57
N ALA A 399 13.66 -5.85 1.43
CA ALA A 399 14.30 -5.60 0.13
C ALA A 399 14.06 -6.72 -0.88
N LYS A 400 14.19 -7.98 -0.43
CA LYS A 400 13.90 -9.15 -1.28
C LYS A 400 12.41 -9.25 -1.60
N GLN A 401 11.54 -8.97 -0.63
CA GLN A 401 10.09 -9.01 -0.81
C GLN A 401 9.59 -7.98 -1.83
N THR A 402 10.14 -6.76 -1.82
CA THR A 402 9.70 -5.66 -2.69
C THR A 402 10.52 -5.54 -3.97
N ASN A 403 11.63 -6.28 -4.07
CA ASN A 403 12.67 -6.11 -5.08
C ASN A 403 13.33 -4.72 -5.02
N PHE A 404 13.47 -4.12 -3.83
CA PHE A 404 14.15 -2.83 -3.66
C PHE A 404 15.64 -3.00 -3.44
N GLY A 405 16.42 -2.88 -4.53
CA GLY A 405 17.88 -2.88 -4.49
C GLY A 405 18.49 -1.72 -3.69
N VAL A 406 17.78 -0.59 -3.60
CA VAL A 406 18.28 0.64 -2.98
C VAL A 406 18.46 0.51 -1.46
N ILE A 407 17.82 -0.48 -0.83
CA ILE A 407 17.85 -0.66 0.62
C ILE A 407 19.27 -0.90 1.16
N GLU A 408 20.17 -1.54 0.40
CA GLU A 408 21.56 -1.69 0.87
C GLU A 408 22.29 -0.34 0.98
N ASN A 409 22.02 0.60 0.07
CA ASN A 409 22.55 1.96 0.18
C ASN A 409 21.93 2.71 1.36
N LEU A 410 20.62 2.55 1.59
CA LEU A 410 19.93 3.18 2.71
C LEU A 410 20.41 2.65 4.05
N ILE A 411 20.70 1.35 4.18
CA ILE A 411 21.35 0.78 5.36
C ILE A 411 22.69 1.47 5.63
N GLN A 412 23.47 1.79 4.60
CA GLN A 412 24.76 2.47 4.76
C GLN A 412 24.60 3.94 5.16
N LEU A 413 23.56 4.61 4.68
CA LEU A 413 23.25 6.00 5.03
C LEU A 413 22.75 6.15 6.49
N PHE A 414 21.95 5.18 6.95
CA PHE A 414 21.28 5.23 8.25
C PHE A 414 21.99 4.45 9.37
N GLN A 415 23.16 3.85 9.15
CA GLN A 415 23.90 3.11 10.19
C GLN A 415 24.72 3.96 11.16
#